data_AF-A0A0P6XP86-F1
#
_entry.id   AF-A0A0P6XP86-F1
#
_cell.length_a   1.000
_cell.length_b   1.000
_cell.length_c   1.000
_cell.angle_alpha   90.00
_cell.angle_beta   90.00
_cell.angle_gamma   90.00
#
_symmetry.space_group_name_H-M   'P 1'
#
loop_
_entity.id
_entity.type
_entity.pdbx_description
1 polymer ?
#
loop_
_entity_poly.entity_id
_entity_poly.type
_entity_poly.pdbx_seq_one_letter_code
_entity_poly.pdbx_strand_id
1 'polypeptide(L)' 'MSDKNETKKPNPIAKWWRETVGELRKVTWPTTHDAWRLTKIVLLTMVVMSAILGVLDFVFSKLVGLIFA' A
#
# COMPACT_ATOMS: atom_id res chain seq x y z
N MET A 1 22.18 48.03 -19.54
CA MET A 1 22.16 46.65 -19.04
C MET A 1 20.72 46.33 -18.65
N SER A 2 19.92 45.82 -19.59
CA SER A 2 18.48 45.60 -19.36
C SER A 2 18.25 44.16 -18.90
N ASP A 3 18.23 43.95 -17.57
CA ASP A 3 17.76 42.70 -16.98
C ASP A 3 16.23 42.66 -17.04
N LYS A 4 15.70 42.08 -18.12
CA LYS A 4 14.29 41.72 -18.22
C LYS A 4 14.03 40.54 -17.29
N ASN A 5 13.58 40.84 -16.07
CA ASN A 5 12.91 39.85 -15.22
C ASN A 5 11.55 39.51 -15.84
N GLU A 6 11.55 38.57 -16.78
CA GLU A 6 10.32 37.96 -17.26
C GLU A 6 9.72 37.11 -16.14
N THR A 7 8.71 37.67 -15.49
CA THR A 7 7.84 36.97 -14.54
C THR A 7 7.10 35.87 -15.30
N LYS A 8 7.72 34.68 -15.38
CA LYS A 8 7.10 33.47 -15.94
C LYS A 8 5.76 33.27 -15.26
N LYS A 9 4.68 33.38 -16.03
CA LYS A 9 3.31 33.04 -15.61
C LYS A 9 3.35 31.69 -14.90
N PRO A 10 2.77 31.54 -13.71
CA PRO A 10 2.81 30.25 -13.01
C PRO A 10 2.07 29.22 -13.86
N ASN A 11 2.80 28.22 -14.37
CA ASN A 11 2.20 27.11 -15.09
C ASN A 11 1.15 26.45 -14.18
N PRO A 12 -0.08 26.16 -14.67
CA PRO A 12 -1.14 25.56 -13.86
C PRO A 12 -0.70 24.21 -13.25
N ILE A 13 0.15 23.47 -13.95
CA ILE A 13 0.77 22.22 -13.48
C ILE A 13 1.73 22.47 -12.30
N ALA A 14 2.50 23.56 -12.35
CA ALA A 14 3.41 23.93 -11.25
C ALA A 14 2.65 24.37 -9.99
N LYS A 15 1.50 25.04 -10.17
CA LYS A 15 0.58 25.36 -9.08
C LYS A 15 0.00 24.08 -8.46
N TRP A 16 -0.53 23.18 -9.28
CA TRP A 16 -1.08 21.89 -8.84
C TRP A 16 -0.05 21.00 -8.12
N TRP A 17 1.20 20.96 -8.63
CA TRP A 17 2.29 20.23 -7.99
C TRP A 17 2.62 20.80 -6.60
N ARG A 18 2.68 22.13 -6.49
CA ARG A 18 2.95 22.81 -5.22
C ARG A 18 1.84 22.60 -4.20
N GLU A 19 0.58 22.60 -4.63
CA GLU A 19 -0.57 22.28 -3.79
C GLU A 19 -0.53 20.81 -3.33
N THR A 20 -0.29 19.87 -4.24
CA THR A 20 -0.20 18.43 -3.93
C THR A 20 0.91 18.12 -2.92
N VAL A 21 2.10 18.73 -3.09
CA VAL A 21 3.21 18.56 -2.13
C VAL A 21 2.88 19.17 -0.76
N GLY A 22 2.16 20.29 -0.73
CA GLY A 22 1.68 20.91 0.50
C GLY A 22 0.75 20.00 1.30
N GLU A 23 -0.18 19.34 0.62
CA GLU A 23 -1.13 18.39 1.20
C GLU A 23 -0.46 17.07 1.58
N LEU A 24 0.48 16.58 0.77
CA LEU A 24 1.23 15.35 1.05
C LEU A 24 2.10 15.49 2.30
N ARG A 25 2.55 16.71 2.63
CA ARG A 25 3.29 17.00 3.86
C ARG A 25 2.40 16.96 5.12
N LYS A 26 1.07 17.04 4.97
CA LYS A 26 0.10 16.82 6.06
C LYS A 26 -0.12 15.34 6.34
N VAL A 27 0.26 14.45 5.41
CA VAL A 27 0.19 13.00 5.63
C VAL A 27 1.23 12.62 6.66
N THR A 28 0.78 12.09 7.78
CA THR A 28 1.63 11.49 8.80
C THR A 28 2.18 10.18 8.26
N TRP A 29 3.37 10.24 7.66
CA TRP A 29 4.10 9.04 7.28
C TRP A 29 4.45 8.23 8.53
N PRO A 30 4.15 6.92 8.54
CA PRO A 30 4.47 6.06 9.67
C PRO A 30 5.98 6.05 9.90
N THR A 31 6.38 5.97 11.17
CA THR A 31 7.78 5.76 11.51
C THR A 31 8.23 4.38 11.01
N THR A 32 9.53 4.21 10.74
CA THR A 32 10.08 2.92 10.28
C THR A 32 9.74 1.77 11.24
N HIS A 33 9.68 2.05 12.54
CA HIS A 33 9.29 1.09 13.57
C HIS A 33 7.81 0.70 13.48
N ASP A 34 6.91 1.66 13.26
CA ASP A 34 5.48 1.39 13.11
C ASP A 34 5.19 0.59 11.84
N ALA A 35 5.86 0.92 10.74
CA ALA A 35 5.77 0.16 9.49
C ALA A 35 6.13 -1.31 9.72
N TRP A 36 7.25 -1.59 10.39
CA TRP A 36 7.66 -2.96 10.72
C TRP A 36 6.66 -3.70 11.62
N ARG A 37 6.10 -3.03 12.61
CA ARG A 37 5.08 -3.63 13.49
C ARG A 37 3.82 -3.99 12.71
N LEU A 38 3.35 -3.09 11.85
CA LEU A 38 2.17 -3.33 11.01
C LEU A 38 2.41 -4.48 10.02
N THR A 39 3.57 -4.50 9.35
CA THR A 39 3.93 -5.60 8.44
C THR A 39 3.97 -6.95 9.16
N LYS A 40 4.55 -7.02 10.37
CA LYS A 40 4.56 -8.27 11.16
C LYS A 40 3.16 -8.79 11.45
N ILE A 41 2.21 -7.91 11.80
CA ILE A 41 0.82 -8.28 12.06
C ILE A 41 0.18 -8.84 10.79
N VAL A 42 0.34 -8.16 9.65
CA VAL A 42 -0.21 -8.62 8.36
C VAL A 42 0.36 -9.98 7.98
N LEU A 43 1.67 -10.17 8.14
CA LEU A 43 2.36 -11.41 7.80
C LEU A 43 1.89 -12.57 8.68
N LEU A 44 1.68 -12.33 9.99
CA LEU A 44 1.09 -13.31 10.89
C LEU A 44 -0.33 -13.69 10.46
N THR A 45 -1.18 -12.69 10.17
CA THR A 45 -2.55 -12.93 9.72
C THR A 45 -2.59 -13.72 8.42
N MET A 46 -1.70 -13.42 7.47
CA MET A 46 -1.59 -14.16 6.22
C MET A 46 -1.23 -15.63 6.43
N VAL A 47 -0.27 -15.92 7.33
CA VAL A 47 0.13 -17.29 7.65
C VAL A 47 -1.01 -18.06 8.32
N VAL A 48 -1.75 -17.42 9.22
CA VAL A 48 -2.91 -18.05 9.89
C VAL A 48 -4.01 -18.36 8.88
N MET A 49 -4.37 -17.40 8.04
CA MET A 49 -5.41 -17.59 7.01
C MET A 49 -5.02 -18.65 5.99
N SER A 50 -3.76 -18.65 5.53
CA SER A 50 -3.28 -19.66 4.58
C SER A 50 -3.26 -21.07 5.19
N ALA A 51 -2.90 -21.20 6.47
CA ALA A 51 -2.96 -22.48 7.17
C ALA A 51 -4.40 -23.00 7.29
N ILE A 52 -5.36 -22.14 7.66
CA ILE A 52 -6.77 -22.50 7.76
C ILE A 52 -7.30 -22.98 6.41
N LEU A 53 -7.08 -22.18 5.35
CA LEU A 53 -7.52 -22.52 4.01
C LEU A 53 -6.85 -23.82 3.54
N GLY A 54 -5.53 -23.95 3.69
CA GLY A 54 -4.81 -25.16 3.26
C GLY A 54 -5.27 -26.43 3.97
N VAL A 55 -5.59 -26.37 5.27
CA VAL A 55 -6.19 -27.50 5.99
C VAL A 55 -7.56 -27.84 5.44
N LEU A 56 -8.39 -26.81 5.20
CA LEU A 56 -9.73 -26.97 4.67
C LEU A 56 -9.70 -27.59 3.26
N ASP A 57 -8.82 -27.11 2.39
CA ASP A 57 -8.58 -27.64 1.04
C ASP A 57 -8.14 -29.11 1.08
N PHE A 58 -7.27 -29.47 2.03
CA PHE A 58 -6.83 -30.87 2.20
C PHE A 58 -7.98 -31.79 2.61
N VAL A 59 -8.78 -31.37 3.59
CA VAL A 59 -9.95 -32.14 4.06
C VAL A 59 -10.97 -32.30 2.94
N PHE A 60 -11.30 -31.23 2.22
CA PHE A 60 -12.22 -31.30 1.10
C PHE A 60 -11.69 -32.17 -0.04
N SER A 61 -10.40 -32.07 -0.38
CA SER A 61 -9.80 -32.92 -1.41
C SER A 61 -9.90 -34.40 -1.07
N LYS A 62 -9.73 -34.76 0.21
CA LYS A 62 -9.89 -36.14 0.70
C LYS A 62 -11.34 -36.60 0.66
N LEU A 63 -12.29 -35.76 1.08
CA LEU A 63 -13.72 -36.07 1.07
C LEU A 63 -14.26 -36.25 -0.35
N VAL A 64 -13.93 -35.31 -1.24
CA VAL A 64 -14.28 -35.39 -2.67
C VAL A 64 -13.65 -36.63 -3.29
N GLY A 65 -12.37 -36.89 -3.04
CA GLY A 65 -11.71 -38.10 -3.51
C GLY A 65 -12.38 -39.39 -3.04
N LEU A 66 -12.96 -39.42 -1.84
CA LEU A 66 -13.68 -40.59 -1.31
C LEU A 66 -15.10 -40.73 -1.88
N ILE A 67 -15.73 -39.61 -2.28
CA ILE A 67 -17.06 -39.60 -2.91
C ILE A 67 -17.00 -39.98 -4.40
N PHE A 68 -15.93 -39.59 -5.09
CA PHE A 68 -15.74 -39.86 -6.52
C PHE A 68 -14.92 -41.12 -6.82
N ALA A 69 -14.40 -41.80 -5.79
CA ALA A 69 -13.80 -43.13 -5.89
C ALA A 69 -14.87 -44.22 -5.69
#